data_AF-A0A1Y1LUI6-F1
#
_entry.id   AF-A0A1Y1LUI6-F1
#
_cell.length_a   1.000
_cell.length_b   1.000
_cell.length_c   1.000
_cell.angle_alpha   90.00
_cell.angle_beta   90.00
_cell.angle_gamma   90.00
#
_symmetry.space_group_name_H-M   'P 1'
#
loop_
_entity.id
_entity.type
_entity.pdbx_description
1 polymer ?
#
loop_
_entity_poly.entity_id
_entity_poly.type
_entity_poly.pdbx_seq_one_letter_code
_entity_poly.pdbx_strand_id
1 'polypeptide(L)'
;DCWVVAFGNSYNSEERVVCAGYDNGDVKMFDLKSMSLRWSKCLKNGVVGLQFDRKDIPMNKLVATTLESKLYCFDVRTQHPKKGFAQVTEKAHGSTVWSVKHLPQNREIFMTTGGAGSLCLWKYNYPHKRVDKDGDGLEMGVP
;
A
#
# COMPACT_ATOMS: atom_id res chain seq x y z
N ASP A 1 -7.50 -0.67 -17.53
CA ASP A 1 -6.90 -2.02 -17.37
C ASP A 1 -6.26 -2.27 -16.02
N CYS A 2 -6.26 -3.52 -15.56
CA CYS A 2 -5.52 -3.94 -14.37
C CYS A 2 -4.05 -4.23 -14.76
N TRP A 3 -3.10 -3.58 -14.10
CA TRP A 3 -1.67 -3.68 -14.45
C TRP A 3 -0.85 -4.46 -13.43
N VAL A 4 -1.26 -4.46 -12.16
CA VAL A 4 -0.50 -5.09 -11.09
C VAL A 4 -1.43 -5.67 -10.03
N VAL A 5 -1.01 -6.78 -9.43
CA VAL A 5 -1.70 -7.41 -8.30
C VAL A 5 -0.72 -7.77 -7.19
N ALA A 6 -1.19 -7.76 -5.94
CA ALA A 6 -0.40 -8.17 -4.77
C ALA A 6 -1.28 -8.94 -3.77
N PHE A 7 -0.85 -10.16 -3.42
CA PHE A 7 -1.44 -10.92 -2.32
C PHE A 7 -0.95 -10.41 -0.96
N GLY A 8 -1.84 -10.39 0.03
CA GLY A 8 -1.53 -10.07 1.41
C GLY A 8 -2.51 -10.71 2.39
N ASN A 9 -2.38 -10.34 3.67
CA ASN A 9 -3.23 -10.83 4.76
C ASN A 9 -3.30 -12.35 4.91
N SER A 10 -2.30 -13.10 4.40
CA SER A 10 -2.32 -14.57 4.33
C SER A 10 -1.74 -15.23 5.58
N TYR A 11 -2.22 -14.85 6.76
CA TYR A 11 -1.67 -15.28 8.05
C TYR A 11 -2.22 -16.60 8.59
N ASN A 12 -3.28 -17.13 7.98
CA ASN A 12 -3.84 -18.44 8.26
C ASN A 12 -4.43 -19.06 6.97
N SER A 13 -5.17 -20.16 7.10
CA SER A 13 -5.77 -20.90 5.98
C SER A 13 -6.99 -20.24 5.34
N GLU A 14 -7.62 -19.25 6.00
CA GLU A 14 -8.86 -18.62 5.56
C GLU A 14 -8.65 -17.20 5.03
N GLU A 15 -7.73 -16.47 5.64
CA GLU A 15 -7.59 -15.04 5.45
C GLU A 15 -6.69 -14.77 4.26
N ARG A 16 -7.19 -14.00 3.30
CA ARG A 16 -6.42 -13.58 2.12
C ARG A 16 -7.06 -12.37 1.46
N VAL A 17 -6.24 -11.40 1.08
CA VAL A 17 -6.66 -10.29 0.22
C VAL A 17 -5.83 -10.25 -1.06
N VAL A 18 -6.41 -9.67 -2.11
CA VAL A 18 -5.71 -9.25 -3.31
C VAL A 18 -5.90 -7.75 -3.47
N CYS A 19 -4.80 -7.01 -3.54
CA CYS A 19 -4.81 -5.64 -4.03
C CYS A 19 -4.51 -5.62 -5.52
N ALA A 20 -5.33 -4.93 -6.30
CA ALA A 20 -5.17 -4.71 -7.71
C ALA A 20 -4.94 -3.21 -7.99
N GLY A 21 -3.99 -2.90 -8.85
CA GLY A 21 -3.65 -1.56 -9.31
C GLY A 21 -3.97 -1.39 -10.79
N TYR A 22 -4.57 -0.26 -11.14
CA TYR A 22 -5.10 -0.01 -12.48
C TYR A 22 -4.41 1.19 -13.17
N ASP A 23 -4.54 1.24 -14.49
CA ASP A 23 -4.05 2.30 -15.37
C ASP A 23 -4.59 3.70 -15.04
N ASN A 24 -5.85 3.78 -14.60
CA ASN A 24 -6.51 5.02 -14.17
C ASN A 24 -6.08 5.49 -12.77
N GLY A 25 -5.18 4.74 -12.10
CA GLY A 25 -4.71 5.03 -10.76
C GLY A 25 -5.53 4.43 -9.64
N ASP A 26 -6.56 3.65 -9.91
CA ASP A 26 -7.30 2.94 -8.87
C ASP A 26 -6.41 1.88 -8.19
N VAL A 27 -6.55 1.78 -6.88
CA VAL A 27 -6.11 0.66 -6.06
C VAL A 27 -7.36 0.07 -5.43
N LYS A 28 -7.62 -1.22 -5.67
CA LYS A 28 -8.76 -1.95 -5.12
C LYS A 28 -8.28 -3.15 -4.33
N MET A 29 -8.74 -3.28 -3.09
CA MET A 29 -8.45 -4.40 -2.22
C MET A 29 -9.69 -5.28 -2.10
N PHE A 30 -9.55 -6.53 -2.52
CA PHE A 30 -10.60 -7.54 -2.47
C PHE A 30 -10.31 -8.53 -1.34
N ASP A 31 -11.32 -8.77 -0.53
CA ASP A 31 -11.32 -9.83 0.48
C ASP A 31 -11.74 -11.14 -0.19
N LEU A 32 -10.86 -12.15 -0.22
CA LEU A 32 -11.12 -13.39 -0.94
C LEU A 32 -12.01 -14.36 -0.17
N LYS A 33 -12.15 -14.19 1.15
CA LYS A 33 -13.01 -15.04 1.98
C LYS A 33 -14.48 -14.70 1.73
N SER A 34 -14.78 -13.41 1.67
CA SER A 34 -16.13 -12.89 1.41
C SER A 34 -16.40 -12.55 -0.06
N MET A 35 -15.38 -12.61 -0.91
CA MET A 35 -15.44 -12.19 -2.33
C MET A 35 -16.01 -10.77 -2.50
N SER A 36 -15.55 -9.84 -1.64
CA SER A 36 -16.09 -8.48 -1.57
C SER A 36 -14.99 -7.43 -1.75
N LEU A 37 -15.39 -6.24 -2.23
CA LEU A 37 -14.50 -5.08 -2.26
C LEU A 37 -14.36 -4.53 -0.83
N ARG A 38 -13.17 -4.69 -0.24
CA ARG A 38 -12.87 -4.22 1.12
C ARG A 38 -12.50 -2.75 1.17
N TRP A 39 -11.74 -2.27 0.19
CA TRP A 39 -11.26 -0.89 0.13
C TRP A 39 -10.91 -0.48 -1.30
N SER A 40 -11.09 0.81 -1.62
CA SER A 40 -10.73 1.38 -2.91
C SER A 40 -10.19 2.81 -2.73
N LYS A 41 -9.19 3.19 -3.52
CA LYS A 41 -8.61 4.54 -3.55
C LYS A 41 -8.03 4.85 -4.93
N CYS A 42 -8.33 6.02 -5.47
CA CYS A 42 -7.69 6.52 -6.69
C CYS A 42 -6.45 7.36 -6.36
N LEU A 43 -5.30 6.97 -6.91
CA LEU A 43 -3.99 7.63 -6.81
C LEU A 43 -3.73 8.64 -7.94
N LYS A 44 -4.72 8.87 -8.81
CA LYS A 44 -4.70 9.76 -9.98
C LYS A 44 -3.80 9.34 -11.14
N ASN A 45 -2.79 8.52 -10.88
CA ASN A 45 -1.81 8.06 -11.87
C ASN A 45 -1.74 6.54 -11.89
N GLY A 46 -1.55 5.96 -13.07
CA GLY A 46 -1.48 4.52 -13.27
C GLY A 46 -0.56 3.82 -12.28
N VAL A 47 -1.11 2.80 -11.63
CA VAL A 47 -0.42 2.03 -10.58
C VAL A 47 0.37 0.93 -11.25
N VAL A 48 1.69 0.98 -11.11
CA VAL A 48 2.62 0.05 -11.78
C VAL A 48 3.28 -0.94 -10.80
N GLY A 49 3.22 -0.66 -9.50
CA GLY A 49 3.73 -1.54 -8.46
C GLY A 49 2.84 -1.53 -7.23
N LEU A 50 2.61 -2.72 -6.67
CA LEU A 50 1.96 -2.91 -5.38
C LEU A 50 2.71 -3.98 -4.60
N GLN A 51 2.94 -3.75 -3.31
CA GLN A 51 3.49 -4.78 -2.44
C GLN A 51 3.10 -4.56 -0.97
N PHE A 52 2.59 -5.62 -0.34
CA PHE A 52 2.53 -5.69 1.12
C PHE A 52 3.93 -5.86 1.70
N ASP A 53 4.16 -5.28 2.87
CA ASP A 53 5.45 -5.38 3.56
C ASP A 53 5.80 -6.83 3.95
N ARG A 54 4.79 -7.61 4.33
CA ARG A 54 4.83 -9.07 4.42
C ARG A 54 3.47 -9.65 4.05
N LYS A 55 3.46 -10.72 3.25
CA LYS A 55 2.23 -11.33 2.71
C LYS A 55 1.52 -12.27 3.68
N ASP A 56 2.27 -12.85 4.61
CA ASP A 56 1.93 -13.97 5.49
C ASP A 56 1.62 -13.54 6.94
N ILE A 57 1.39 -12.25 7.16
CA ILE A 57 0.96 -11.68 8.43
C ILE A 57 -0.35 -10.91 8.24
N PRO A 58 -1.09 -10.60 9.32
CA PRO A 58 -2.20 -9.66 9.20
C PRO A 58 -1.69 -8.34 8.60
N MET A 59 -2.47 -7.75 7.70
CA MET A 59 -2.07 -6.56 6.91
C MET A 59 -1.40 -5.51 7.79
N ASN A 60 -0.24 -5.01 7.35
CA ASN A 60 0.51 -4.00 8.10
C ASN A 60 0.81 -2.76 7.28
N LYS A 61 1.57 -2.91 6.18
CA LYS A 61 1.77 -1.82 5.22
C LYS A 61 1.53 -2.30 3.80
N LEU A 62 0.96 -1.42 2.98
CA LEU A 62 0.85 -1.61 1.53
C LEU A 62 1.56 -0.44 0.86
N VAL A 63 2.49 -0.75 -0.03
CA VAL A 63 3.18 0.27 -0.83
C VAL A 63 2.67 0.21 -2.26
N ALA A 64 2.34 1.36 -2.81
CA ALA A 64 1.94 1.55 -4.20
C ALA A 64 2.89 2.51 -4.92
N THR A 65 3.22 2.20 -6.17
CA THR A 65 4.09 3.00 -7.01
C THR A 65 3.39 3.38 -8.31
N THR A 66 3.64 4.58 -8.85
CA THR A 66 2.91 5.11 -10.01
C THR A 66 3.81 5.64 -11.13
N LEU A 67 3.20 5.91 -12.29
CA LEU A 67 3.87 6.47 -13.47
C LEU A 67 4.55 7.82 -13.24
N GLU A 68 4.02 8.67 -12.34
CA GLU A 68 4.51 10.04 -12.13
C GLU A 68 5.38 10.17 -10.88
N SER A 69 6.39 9.32 -10.72
CA SER A 69 7.43 9.43 -9.67
C SER A 69 7.00 9.28 -8.22
N LYS A 70 5.71 9.06 -7.95
CA LYS A 70 5.17 9.00 -6.59
C LYS A 70 5.16 7.58 -6.04
N LEU A 71 5.47 7.53 -4.76
CA LEU A 71 5.38 6.38 -3.89
C LEU A 71 4.32 6.68 -2.83
N TYR A 72 3.43 5.72 -2.57
CA TYR A 72 2.40 5.81 -1.54
C TYR A 72 2.61 4.66 -0.57
N CYS A 73 2.76 4.97 0.72
CA CYS A 73 2.84 3.95 1.76
C CYS A 73 1.61 4.07 2.66
N PHE A 74 0.77 3.04 2.64
CA PHE A 74 -0.45 2.96 3.43
C PHE A 74 -0.22 2.15 4.70
N ASP A 75 -0.67 2.68 5.85
CA ASP A 75 -0.87 1.87 7.06
C ASP A 75 -2.22 1.15 6.96
N VAL A 76 -2.16 -0.15 6.70
CA VAL A 76 -3.35 -0.98 6.44
C VAL A 76 -3.83 -1.74 7.69
N ARG A 77 -3.46 -1.28 8.89
CA ARG A 77 -3.98 -1.82 10.17
C ARG A 77 -5.36 -1.29 10.54
N THR A 78 -5.59 0.00 10.32
CA THR A 78 -6.79 0.70 10.80
C THR A 78 -7.53 1.33 9.65
N GLN A 79 -8.69 0.76 9.31
CA GLN A 79 -9.53 1.23 8.22
C GLN A 79 -10.65 2.11 8.77
N HIS A 80 -10.61 3.41 8.48
CA HIS A 80 -11.75 4.28 8.76
C HIS A 80 -12.84 4.08 7.68
N PRO A 81 -14.14 3.95 8.03
CA PRO A 81 -15.20 3.62 7.06
C PRO A 81 -15.32 4.60 5.90
N LYS A 82 -15.10 5.90 6.14
CA LYS A 82 -15.20 6.96 5.12
C LYS A 82 -13.83 7.42 4.57
N LYS A 83 -12.78 7.35 5.38
CA LYS A 83 -11.45 7.91 5.06
C LYS A 83 -10.50 6.86 4.51
N GLY A 84 -10.80 5.57 4.74
CA GLY A 84 -9.95 4.45 4.36
C GLY A 84 -8.73 4.35 5.28
N PHE A 85 -7.60 4.02 4.67
CA PHE A 85 -6.31 3.87 5.36
C PHE A 85 -5.50 5.18 5.35
N ALA A 86 -4.74 5.41 6.42
CA ALA A 86 -3.77 6.49 6.45
C ALA A 86 -2.61 6.20 5.48
N GLN A 87 -2.05 7.27 4.91
CA GLN A 87 -0.96 7.15 3.95
C GLN A 87 0.02 8.31 4.08
N VAL A 88 1.28 8.03 3.78
CA VAL A 88 2.30 9.02 3.44
C VAL A 88 2.62 8.92 1.95
N THR A 89 3.00 10.03 1.32
CA THR A 89 3.32 10.09 -0.11
C THR A 89 4.64 10.80 -0.31
N GLU A 90 5.52 10.18 -1.10
CA GLU A 90 6.84 10.71 -1.40
C GLU A 90 7.09 10.77 -2.90
N LYS A 91 7.88 11.74 -3.34
CA LYS A 91 8.42 11.77 -4.70
C LYS A 91 9.72 10.96 -4.71
N ALA A 92 9.63 9.69 -5.09
CA ALA A 92 10.73 8.75 -4.97
C ALA A 92 11.78 8.87 -6.08
N HIS A 93 11.38 9.26 -7.30
CA HIS A 93 12.27 9.33 -8.46
C HIS A 93 11.98 10.57 -9.34
N GLY A 94 12.69 10.72 -10.46
CA GLY A 94 12.40 11.74 -11.49
C GLY A 94 11.43 11.25 -12.59
N SER A 95 11.06 9.97 -12.56
CA SER A 95 10.23 9.29 -13.57
C SER A 95 9.41 8.17 -12.92
N THR A 96 8.73 7.33 -13.72
CA THR A 96 7.96 6.17 -13.25
C THR A 96 8.70 5.33 -12.22
N VAL A 97 7.98 4.94 -11.16
CA VAL A 97 8.51 4.07 -10.11
C VAL A 97 8.04 2.64 -10.39
N TRP A 98 8.84 1.89 -11.15
CA TRP A 98 8.46 0.58 -11.72
C TRP A 98 8.26 -0.54 -10.71
N SER A 99 8.94 -0.47 -9.57
CA SER A 99 8.87 -1.56 -8.60
C SER A 99 9.08 -1.05 -7.18
N VAL A 100 8.54 -1.82 -6.25
CA VAL A 100 8.85 -1.78 -4.83
C VAL A 100 9.19 -3.20 -4.37
N LYS A 101 10.24 -3.35 -3.56
CA LYS A 101 10.66 -4.62 -2.95
C LYS A 101 11.07 -4.41 -1.50
N HIS A 102 10.24 -4.87 -0.57
CA HIS A 102 10.56 -4.96 0.85
C HIS A 102 11.66 -5.99 1.10
N LEU A 103 12.56 -5.65 2.02
CA LEU A 103 13.60 -6.56 2.51
C LEU A 103 12.94 -7.66 3.36
N PRO A 104 13.06 -8.95 2.99
CA PRO A 104 12.38 -10.02 3.74
C PRO A 104 12.75 -10.04 5.23
N GLN A 105 14.01 -9.76 5.55
CA GLN A 105 14.55 -9.73 6.91
C GLN A 105 14.01 -8.56 7.73
N ASN A 106 13.69 -7.42 7.09
CA ASN A 106 13.19 -6.22 7.77
C ASN A 106 12.12 -5.53 6.93
N ARG A 107 10.85 -5.73 7.32
CA ARG A 107 9.68 -5.21 6.62
C ARG A 107 9.54 -3.69 6.64
N GLU A 108 10.38 -2.98 7.39
CA GLU A 108 10.40 -1.52 7.40
C GLU A 108 11.33 -0.94 6.33
N ILE A 109 12.18 -1.78 5.74
CA ILE A 109 13.14 -1.40 4.71
C ILE A 109 12.65 -1.93 3.36
N PHE A 110 12.66 -1.08 2.34
CA PHE A 110 12.32 -1.48 0.97
C PHE A 110 13.09 -0.66 -0.06
N MET A 111 13.22 -1.21 -1.25
CA MET A 111 13.81 -0.52 -2.40
C MET A 111 12.77 -0.18 -3.45
N THR A 112 13.00 0.91 -4.18
CA THR A 112 12.24 1.26 -5.38
C THR A 112 13.16 1.41 -6.59
N THR A 113 12.62 1.14 -7.78
CA THR A 113 13.33 1.27 -9.06
C THR A 113 12.68 2.33 -9.94
N GLY A 114 13.43 3.33 -10.37
CA GLY A 114 12.96 4.40 -11.25
C GLY A 114 13.14 4.08 -12.73
N GLY A 115 12.39 4.75 -13.60
CA GLY A 115 12.44 4.55 -15.05
C GLY A 115 13.74 4.98 -15.73
N ALA A 116 14.60 5.74 -15.04
CA ALA A 116 15.94 6.09 -15.49
C ALA A 116 17.03 5.13 -14.96
N GLY A 117 16.65 3.96 -14.42
CA GLY A 117 17.58 2.99 -13.84
C GLY A 117 18.05 3.34 -12.42
N SER A 118 17.47 4.38 -11.78
CA SER A 118 17.82 4.75 -10.42
C SER A 118 17.24 3.81 -9.38
N LEU A 119 17.96 3.62 -8.27
CA LEU A 119 17.55 2.82 -7.13
C LEU A 119 17.50 3.69 -5.88
N CYS A 120 16.44 3.57 -5.10
CA CYS A 120 16.31 4.28 -3.82
C CYS A 120 16.01 3.26 -2.71
N LEU A 121 16.74 3.37 -1.60
CA LEU A 121 16.51 2.59 -0.38
C LEU A 121 15.72 3.45 0.60
N TRP A 122 14.66 2.88 1.16
CA TRP A 122 13.72 3.56 2.04
C TRP A 122 13.62 2.82 3.37
N LYS A 123 13.33 3.58 4.43
CA LYS A 123 12.91 3.06 5.72
C LYS A 123 11.63 3.76 6.15
N TYR A 124 10.57 2.98 6.38
CA TYR A 124 9.36 3.49 7.00
C TYR A 124 9.58 3.67 8.51
N ASN A 125 9.22 4.83 9.04
CA ASN A 125 9.26 5.11 10.47
C ASN A 125 7.83 5.33 10.94
N TYR A 126 7.38 4.49 11.88
CA TYR A 126 6.04 4.63 12.45
C TYR A 126 5.89 5.97 13.18
N PRO A 127 4.71 6.61 13.12
CA PRO A 127 4.39 7.71 14.01
C PRO A 127 4.38 7.21 15.47
N HIS A 128 4.51 8.13 16.43
CA HIS A 128 4.47 7.81 17.86
C HIS A 128 3.17 7.07 18.27
N LYS A 129 2.07 7.34 17.56
CA LYS A 129 0.78 6.68 17.72
C LYS A 129 0.23 6.36 16.33
N ARG A 130 -0.26 5.14 16.10
CA ARG A 130 -0.77 4.69 14.79
C ARG A 130 -2.28 4.84 14.60
N VAL A 131 -3.02 5.02 15.69
CA VAL A 131 -4.49 5.11 15.69
C VAL A 131 -4.91 6.34 16.45
N ASP A 132 -5.81 7.12 15.89
CA ASP A 132 -6.52 8.15 16.62
C ASP A 132 -8.03 8.02 16.42
N LYS A 133 -8.80 8.83 17.15
CA LYS A 133 -10.25 8.94 16.94
C LYS A 133 -10.56 10.23 16.20
N ASP A 134 -11.49 10.17 15.26
CA ASP A 134 -12.01 11.38 14.64
C ASP A 134 -13.11 12.05 15.48
N GLY A 135 -13.72 13.11 14.95
CA GLY A 135 -14.76 13.87 15.66
C GLY A 135 -16.00 13.05 16.05
N ASP A 136 -16.25 11.93 15.36
CA ASP A 136 -17.35 11.01 15.64
C ASP A 136 -16.92 9.86 16.58
N GLY A 137 -15.66 9.88 17.04
CA GLY A 137 -15.08 8.85 17.91
C GLY A 137 -14.64 7.57 17.17
N LEU A 138 -14.67 7.57 15.83
CA LEU A 138 -14.28 6.42 15.00
C LEU A 138 -12.77 6.35 14.84
N GLU A 139 -12.22 5.13 14.87
CA GLU A 139 -10.78 4.93 14.72
C GLU A 139 -10.30 5.26 13.30
N MET A 140 -9.21 6.02 13.23
CA MET A 140 -8.51 6.35 11.99
C MET A 140 -7.00 6.18 12.15
N GLY A 141 -6.33 5.76 11.08
CA GLY A 141 -4.88 5.69 11.07
C GLY A 141 -4.22 7.08 11.15
N VAL A 142 -3.01 7.12 11.67
CA VAL A 142 -2.15 8.31 11.68
C VAL A 142 -1.08 8.16 10.59
N PRO A 143 -0.92 9.13 9.67
CA PRO A 143 0.10 9.10 8.62
C PRO A 143 1.55 9.03 9.14
#